data_AF-A0A5J4PFZ5-F1
#
_entry.id   AF-A0A5J4PFZ5-F1
#
_cell.length_a   1.000
_cell.length_b   1.000
_cell.length_c   1.000
_cell.angle_alpha   90.00
_cell.angle_beta   90.00
_cell.angle_gamma   90.00
#
_symmetry.space_group_name_H-M   'P 1'
#
loop_
_entity.id
_entity.type
_entity.pdbx_description
1 polymer ?
#
loop_
_entity_poly.entity_id
_entity_poly.type
_entity_poly.pdbx_seq_one_letter_code
_entity_poly.pdbx_strand_id
1 'polypeptide(L)'
;YRQNNENEWSWFEAYLTYDNSVLPESLLYAFMATGDTIYKETAKESFDFLLEKTFTDEQIKVVSNQGWLQKEREGQKFGEQPVDVAGTVIALHTFYAVFKDEAYLAKQKTAFNWFLGNNHLHQIIYNPATGGCYDGLEENNINLNQGAESAVCYLMARLTMD
;
A
#
# COMPACT_ATOMS: atom_id res chain seq x y z
N TYR A 1 -6.40 10.76 13.91
CA TYR A 1 -7.26 9.58 14.13
C TYR A 1 -8.57 9.94 14.81
N ARG A 2 -8.62 10.14 16.14
CA ARG A 2 -9.89 10.40 16.87
C ARG A 2 -10.71 11.60 16.38
N GLN A 3 -10.05 12.61 15.79
CA GLN A 3 -10.74 13.77 15.21
C GLN A 3 -11.48 13.48 13.90
N ASN A 4 -11.06 12.47 13.13
CA ASN A 4 -11.58 12.19 11.79
C ASN A 4 -12.29 10.82 11.70
N ASN A 5 -12.11 9.96 12.72
CA ASN A 5 -12.78 8.65 12.84
C ASN A 5 -14.26 8.82 13.19
N GLU A 6 -15.06 9.11 12.17
CA GLU A 6 -16.51 9.31 12.23
C GLU A 6 -17.15 8.80 10.93
N ASN A 7 -18.40 8.32 10.99
CA ASN A 7 -19.19 7.91 9.81
C ASN A 7 -18.46 6.87 8.92
N GLU A 8 -18.01 5.75 9.53
CA GLU A 8 -17.33 4.64 8.82
C GLU A 8 -15.97 5.01 8.19
N TRP A 9 -15.40 6.15 8.58
CA TRP A 9 -14.10 6.62 8.09
C TRP A 9 -13.00 6.39 9.12
N SER A 10 -12.47 5.18 9.22
CA SER A 10 -11.45 4.82 10.20
C SER A 10 -10.03 5.27 9.80
N TRP A 11 -9.85 6.56 9.48
CA TRP A 11 -8.57 7.13 9.02
C TRP A 11 -8.12 8.38 9.78
N PHE A 12 -6.85 8.77 9.58
CA PHE A 12 -6.20 9.86 10.31
C PHE A 12 -6.66 11.25 9.86
N GLU A 13 -6.91 11.39 8.57
CA GLU A 13 -7.19 12.62 7.83
C GLU A 13 -8.52 12.50 7.08
N ALA A 14 -9.09 13.60 6.59
CA ALA A 14 -10.32 13.58 5.78
C ALA A 14 -10.10 13.11 4.32
N TYR A 15 -8.90 12.61 4.02
CA TYR A 15 -8.52 12.10 2.71
C TYR A 15 -7.40 11.04 2.85
N LEU A 16 -7.17 10.31 1.77
CA LEU A 16 -6.05 9.39 1.59
C LEU A 16 -5.18 9.90 0.45
N THR A 17 -3.86 9.86 0.62
CA THR A 17 -2.88 10.40 -0.36
C THR A 17 -1.96 9.30 -0.89
N TYR A 18 -0.65 9.46 -0.82
CA TYR A 18 0.34 8.46 -1.17
C TYR A 18 1.04 7.94 0.09
N ASP A 19 1.73 6.80 -0.04
CA ASP A 19 2.49 6.11 1.02
C ASP A 19 1.69 5.93 2.32
N ASN A 20 0.36 5.77 2.21
CA ASN A 20 -0.53 5.78 3.37
C ASN A 20 -0.22 4.67 4.38
N SER A 21 0.31 3.52 3.93
CA SER A 21 0.58 2.35 4.77
C SER A 21 1.60 2.62 5.87
N VAL A 22 2.46 3.63 5.73
CA VAL A 22 3.45 4.02 6.75
C VAL A 22 2.79 4.44 8.07
N LEU A 23 1.59 5.04 8.02
CA LEU A 23 0.88 5.52 9.20
C LEU A 23 0.46 4.36 10.12
N PRO A 24 -0.37 3.38 9.68
CA PRO A 24 -0.71 2.24 10.51
C PRO A 24 0.51 1.40 10.90
N GLU A 25 1.50 1.24 10.02
CA GLU A 25 2.72 0.50 10.33
C GLU A 25 3.50 1.16 11.49
N SER A 26 3.66 2.48 11.46
CA SER A 26 4.35 3.23 12.53
C SER A 26 3.68 3.03 13.90
N LEU A 27 2.34 2.96 13.94
CA LEU A 27 1.59 2.69 15.16
C LEU A 27 1.81 1.25 15.64
N LEU A 28 1.88 0.29 14.72
CA LEU A 28 2.17 -1.09 15.10
C LEU A 28 3.58 -1.23 15.71
N TYR A 29 4.57 -0.52 15.17
CA TYR A 29 5.90 -0.41 15.80
C TYR A 29 5.85 0.29 17.16
N ALA A 30 5.06 1.36 17.30
CA ALA A 30 4.87 2.02 18.60
C ALA A 30 4.29 1.06 19.65
N PHE A 31 3.32 0.23 19.27
CA PHE A 31 2.82 -0.85 20.13
C PHE A 31 3.94 -1.83 20.51
N MET A 32 4.73 -2.31 19.55
CA MET A 32 5.82 -3.26 19.82
C MET A 32 6.87 -2.70 20.78
N ALA A 33 7.12 -1.39 20.72
CA ALA A 33 8.09 -0.72 21.58
C ALA A 33 7.56 -0.41 22.99
N THR A 34 6.25 -0.14 23.13
CA THR A 34 5.66 0.40 24.37
C THR A 34 4.75 -0.57 25.10
N GLY A 35 4.17 -1.55 24.40
CA GLY A 35 3.12 -2.42 24.90
C GLY A 35 1.73 -1.77 24.99
N ASP A 36 1.56 -0.50 24.62
CA ASP A 36 0.27 0.20 24.73
C ASP A 36 -0.69 -0.26 23.62
N THR A 37 -1.77 -0.94 24.03
CA THR A 37 -2.71 -1.59 23.11
C THR A 37 -3.49 -0.59 22.26
N ILE A 38 -3.58 0.68 22.66
CA ILE A 38 -4.24 1.70 21.85
C ILE A 38 -3.60 1.84 20.47
N TYR A 39 -2.26 1.72 20.40
CA TYR A 39 -1.54 1.80 19.14
C TYR A 39 -1.82 0.57 18.27
N LYS A 40 -1.89 -0.61 18.88
CA LYS A 40 -2.22 -1.86 18.18
C LYS A 40 -3.62 -1.83 17.58
N GLU A 41 -4.60 -1.39 18.37
CA GLU A 41 -6.00 -1.29 17.95
C GLU A 41 -6.15 -0.27 16.82
N THR A 42 -5.58 0.92 17.00
CA THR A 42 -5.61 1.98 15.97
C THR A 42 -4.88 1.55 14.69
N ALA A 43 -3.73 0.88 14.82
CA ALA A 43 -2.98 0.35 13.68
C ALA A 43 -3.82 -0.63 12.87
N LYS A 44 -4.48 -1.58 13.55
CA LYS A 44 -5.34 -2.57 12.90
C LYS A 44 -6.54 -1.93 12.22
N GLU A 45 -7.28 -1.09 12.95
CA GLU A 45 -8.50 -0.47 12.41
C GLU A 45 -8.19 0.40 11.19
N SER A 46 -7.12 1.22 11.25
CA SER A 46 -6.74 2.08 10.13
C SER A 46 -6.14 1.32 8.95
N PHE A 47 -5.39 0.23 9.19
CA PHE A 47 -4.83 -0.55 8.09
C PHE A 47 -5.90 -1.38 7.38
N ASP A 48 -6.79 -2.03 8.13
CA ASP A 48 -7.89 -2.79 7.54
C ASP A 48 -8.77 -1.86 6.68
N PHE A 49 -9.09 -0.66 7.18
CA PHE A 49 -9.77 0.38 6.41
C PHE A 49 -9.01 0.75 5.13
N LEU A 50 -7.69 0.97 5.20
CA LEU A 50 -6.88 1.26 4.01
C LEU A 50 -6.94 0.11 3.00
N LEU A 51 -6.82 -1.13 3.46
CA LEU A 51 -6.85 -2.32 2.60
C LEU A 51 -8.22 -2.51 1.91
N GLU A 52 -9.33 -2.16 2.58
CA GLU A 52 -10.65 -2.14 1.95
C GLU A 52 -10.76 -1.13 0.80
N LYS A 53 -10.04 -0.01 0.89
CA LYS A 53 -10.01 1.00 -0.19
C LYS A 53 -9.02 0.68 -1.29
N THR A 54 -7.98 -0.09 -0.99
CA THR A 54 -6.82 -0.27 -1.86
C THR A 54 -6.65 -1.68 -2.40
N PHE A 55 -7.59 -2.59 -2.15
CA PHE A 55 -7.60 -3.92 -2.73
C PHE A 55 -8.95 -4.26 -3.34
N THR A 56 -8.90 -5.02 -4.43
CA THR A 56 -9.99 -5.88 -4.87
C THR A 56 -9.69 -7.33 -4.44
N ASP A 57 -10.56 -8.27 -4.79
CA ASP A 57 -10.33 -9.69 -4.51
C ASP A 57 -9.06 -10.24 -5.20
N GLU A 58 -8.62 -9.61 -6.30
CA GLU A 58 -7.56 -10.13 -7.17
C GLU A 58 -6.32 -9.23 -7.26
N GLN A 59 -6.45 -7.93 -6.99
CA GLN A 59 -5.41 -6.94 -7.26
C GLN A 59 -5.32 -5.87 -6.18
N ILE A 60 -4.14 -5.27 -6.07
CA ILE A 60 -3.98 -3.98 -5.38
C ILE A 60 -4.40 -2.85 -6.32
N LYS A 61 -5.05 -1.83 -5.76
CA LYS A 61 -5.50 -0.60 -6.40
C LYS A 61 -5.21 0.58 -5.47
N VAL A 62 -3.96 1.03 -5.46
CA VAL A 62 -3.52 2.12 -4.59
C VAL A 62 -4.24 3.43 -4.94
N VAL A 63 -4.20 4.39 -4.02
CA VAL A 63 -4.81 5.70 -4.21
C VAL A 63 -4.13 6.41 -5.38
N SER A 64 -4.95 6.93 -6.30
CA SER A 64 -4.46 7.56 -7.53
C SER A 64 -3.65 8.82 -7.27
N ASN A 65 -2.51 8.94 -7.94
CA ASN A 65 -1.75 10.20 -7.97
C ASN A 65 -2.43 11.32 -8.80
N GLN A 66 -3.48 10.99 -9.57
CA GLN A 66 -4.29 11.95 -10.33
C GLN A 66 -5.31 12.68 -9.44
N GLY A 67 -5.55 12.17 -8.23
CA GLY A 67 -6.43 12.83 -7.26
C GLY A 67 -6.62 12.00 -5.99
N TRP A 68 -6.43 12.66 -4.86
CA TRP A 68 -6.57 12.04 -3.53
C TRP A 68 -8.01 11.62 -3.26
N LEU A 69 -8.17 10.45 -2.63
CA LEU A 69 -9.46 9.94 -2.21
C LEU A 69 -9.95 10.75 -1.01
N GLN A 70 -11.03 11.51 -1.19
CA GLN A 70 -11.63 12.34 -0.14
C GLN A 70 -12.70 11.56 0.62
N LYS A 71 -12.89 11.87 1.90
CA LYS A 71 -14.05 11.43 2.69
C LYS A 71 -15.33 11.79 1.93
N GLU A 72 -16.22 10.82 1.76
CA GLU A 72 -17.51 10.93 1.05
C GLU A 72 -17.46 11.14 -0.48
N ARG A 73 -16.29 10.98 -1.11
CA ARG A 73 -16.17 11.04 -2.58
C ARG A 73 -15.49 9.80 -3.14
N GLU A 74 -15.86 9.42 -4.35
CA GLU A 74 -15.08 8.41 -5.08
C GLU A 74 -13.71 8.99 -5.46
N GLY A 75 -12.68 8.17 -5.28
CA GLY A 75 -11.31 8.51 -5.68
C GLY A 75 -11.15 8.42 -7.19
N GLN A 76 -10.12 9.12 -7.71
CA GLN A 76 -9.69 8.90 -9.08
C GLN A 76 -9.11 7.48 -9.22
N LYS A 77 -9.15 6.96 -10.44
CA LYS A 77 -8.58 5.64 -10.79
C LYS A 77 -7.25 5.82 -11.51
N PHE A 78 -6.45 4.75 -11.53
CA PHE A 78 -5.15 4.68 -12.22
C PHE A 78 -4.12 5.66 -11.64
N GLY A 79 -2.93 5.73 -12.23
CA GLY A 79 -1.83 6.54 -11.67
C GLY A 79 -1.25 5.90 -10.41
N GLU A 80 -1.11 4.58 -10.45
CA GLU A 80 -0.58 3.77 -9.35
C GLU A 80 0.96 3.88 -9.34
N GLN A 81 1.57 4.13 -8.17
CA GLN A 81 3.01 4.36 -8.06
C GLN A 81 3.72 3.25 -7.24
N PRO A 82 4.98 2.91 -7.57
CA PRO A 82 5.79 1.93 -6.83
C PRO A 82 5.88 2.16 -5.32
N VAL A 83 5.91 3.43 -4.88
CA VAL A 83 6.06 3.80 -3.46
C VAL A 83 4.88 3.29 -2.62
N ASP A 84 3.65 3.47 -3.10
CA ASP A 84 2.45 3.01 -2.42
C ASP A 84 2.41 1.48 -2.32
N VAL A 85 2.75 0.80 -3.41
CA VAL A 85 2.75 -0.66 -3.46
C VAL A 85 3.83 -1.24 -2.55
N ALA A 86 5.04 -0.66 -2.56
CA ALA A 86 6.13 -1.09 -1.71
C ALA A 86 5.82 -0.87 -0.22
N GLY A 87 5.33 0.32 0.15
CA GLY A 87 4.89 0.61 1.52
C GLY A 87 3.80 -0.36 1.99
N THR A 88 2.86 -0.71 1.10
CA THR A 88 1.81 -1.70 1.39
C THR A 88 2.39 -3.10 1.62
N VAL A 89 3.33 -3.58 0.78
CA VAL A 89 3.99 -4.89 0.94
C VAL A 89 4.73 -4.97 2.28
N ILE A 90 5.44 -3.90 2.66
CA ILE A 90 6.21 -3.83 3.90
C ILE A 90 5.28 -3.83 5.11
N ALA A 91 4.25 -2.99 5.11
CA ALA A 91 3.27 -2.96 6.18
C ALA A 91 2.55 -4.32 6.33
N LEU A 92 2.15 -4.97 5.23
CA LEU A 92 1.50 -6.30 5.29
C LEU A 92 2.39 -7.36 5.95
N HIS A 93 3.71 -7.34 5.70
CA HIS A 93 4.66 -8.21 6.39
C HIS A 93 4.68 -7.93 7.91
N THR A 94 4.81 -6.67 8.30
CA THR A 94 4.84 -6.25 9.71
C THR A 94 3.54 -6.65 10.42
N PHE A 95 2.39 -6.44 9.78
CA PHE A 95 1.09 -6.83 10.30
C PHE A 95 0.94 -8.36 10.41
N TYR A 96 1.36 -9.12 9.41
CA TYR A 96 1.38 -10.59 9.51
C TYR A 96 2.27 -11.06 10.66
N ALA A 97 3.45 -10.45 10.84
CA ALA A 97 4.38 -10.81 11.91
C ALA A 97 3.76 -10.66 13.30
N VAL A 98 2.96 -9.60 13.53
CA VAL A 98 2.33 -9.32 14.82
C VAL A 98 0.99 -10.03 15.03
N PHE A 99 0.13 -10.08 14.00
CA PHE A 99 -1.23 -10.60 14.12
C PHE A 99 -1.40 -12.06 13.71
N LYS A 100 -0.48 -12.61 12.89
CA LYS A 100 -0.56 -13.98 12.33
C LYS A 100 -1.86 -14.26 11.55
N ASP A 101 -2.45 -13.22 10.97
CA ASP A 101 -3.61 -13.33 10.10
C ASP A 101 -3.17 -13.61 8.66
N GLU A 102 -3.50 -14.80 8.17
CA GLU A 102 -3.15 -15.27 6.82
C GLU A 102 -3.72 -14.38 5.69
N ALA A 103 -4.76 -13.58 5.97
CA ALA A 103 -5.27 -12.60 5.01
C ALA A 103 -4.22 -11.54 4.67
N TYR A 104 -3.39 -11.11 5.63
CA TYR A 104 -2.30 -10.16 5.37
C TYR A 104 -1.21 -10.79 4.50
N LEU A 105 -0.84 -12.05 4.76
CA LEU A 105 0.15 -12.77 3.94
C LEU A 105 -0.34 -12.98 2.50
N ALA A 106 -1.62 -13.30 2.31
CA ALA A 106 -2.22 -13.43 1.00
C ALA A 106 -2.19 -12.08 0.24
N LYS A 107 -2.62 -11.00 0.89
CA LYS A 107 -2.58 -9.64 0.32
C LYS A 107 -1.15 -9.19 0.02
N GLN A 108 -0.16 -9.58 0.84
CA GLN A 108 1.25 -9.23 0.63
C GLN A 108 1.73 -9.78 -0.72
N LYS A 109 1.45 -11.06 -0.99
CA LYS A 109 1.77 -11.72 -2.26
C LYS A 109 1.06 -11.05 -3.43
N THR A 110 -0.23 -10.74 -3.28
CA THR A 110 -1.01 -10.04 -4.31
C THR A 110 -0.42 -8.67 -4.63
N ALA A 111 -0.10 -7.87 -3.61
CA ALA A 111 0.52 -6.56 -3.77
C ALA A 111 1.89 -6.65 -4.46
N PHE A 112 2.75 -7.56 -4.02
CA PHE A 112 4.06 -7.75 -4.64
C PHE A 112 3.96 -8.14 -6.11
N ASN A 113 2.99 -8.98 -6.47
CA ASN A 113 2.76 -9.40 -7.85
C ASN A 113 2.37 -8.24 -8.79
N TRP A 114 1.95 -7.09 -8.27
CA TRP A 114 1.74 -5.87 -9.07
C TRP A 114 3.01 -5.50 -9.86
N PHE A 115 4.18 -5.60 -9.23
CA PHE A 115 5.47 -5.33 -9.89
C PHE A 115 5.75 -6.30 -11.04
N LEU A 116 5.18 -7.50 -10.97
CA LEU A 116 5.36 -8.60 -11.91
C LEU A 116 4.23 -8.68 -12.97
N GLY A 117 3.31 -7.73 -12.97
CA GLY A 117 2.23 -7.64 -13.97
C GLY A 117 0.84 -8.02 -13.49
N ASN A 118 0.62 -8.30 -12.19
CA ASN A 118 -0.73 -8.39 -11.65
C ASN A 118 -1.34 -7.00 -11.41
N ASN A 119 -1.57 -6.29 -12.51
CA ASN A 119 -2.12 -4.95 -12.54
C ASN A 119 -3.07 -4.78 -13.74
N HIS A 120 -3.75 -3.63 -13.90
CA HIS A 120 -4.82 -3.50 -14.90
C HIS A 120 -4.34 -3.51 -16.35
N LEU A 121 -3.05 -3.27 -16.62
CA LEU A 121 -2.50 -3.37 -17.97
C LEU A 121 -1.87 -4.75 -18.25
N HIS A 122 -1.80 -5.62 -17.24
CA HIS A 122 -1.05 -6.88 -17.31
C HIS A 122 0.40 -6.68 -17.75
N GLN A 123 1.03 -5.59 -17.30
CA GLN A 123 2.39 -5.22 -17.71
C GLN A 123 3.37 -5.27 -16.55
N ILE A 124 4.58 -5.77 -16.81
CA ILE A 124 5.65 -5.82 -15.82
C ILE A 124 6.14 -4.40 -15.51
N ILE A 125 6.22 -4.05 -14.22
CA ILE A 125 6.75 -2.77 -13.74
C ILE A 125 8.25 -2.86 -13.45
N TYR A 126 8.69 -3.96 -12.83
CA TYR A 126 10.11 -4.23 -12.61
C TYR A 126 10.70 -5.07 -13.73
N ASN A 127 11.67 -4.55 -14.47
CA ASN A 127 12.36 -5.28 -15.53
C ASN A 127 13.53 -6.12 -14.96
N PRO A 128 13.43 -7.45 -14.89
CA PRO A 128 14.49 -8.30 -14.34
C PRO A 128 15.74 -8.37 -15.22
N ALA A 129 15.64 -8.04 -16.51
CA ALA A 129 16.79 -8.05 -17.42
C ALA A 129 17.70 -6.84 -17.22
N THR A 130 17.14 -5.69 -16.82
CA THR A 130 17.90 -4.45 -16.61
C THR A 130 18.05 -4.07 -15.13
N GLY A 131 17.22 -4.62 -14.25
CA GLY A 131 17.10 -4.20 -12.85
C GLY A 131 16.36 -2.88 -12.66
N GLY A 132 15.81 -2.30 -13.72
CA GLY A 132 15.05 -1.05 -13.68
C GLY A 132 13.60 -1.26 -13.24
N CYS A 133 12.99 -0.25 -12.62
CA CYS A 133 11.60 -0.26 -12.20
C CYS A 133 10.91 1.00 -12.76
N TYR A 134 9.78 0.81 -13.44
CA TYR A 134 9.02 1.92 -14.02
C TYR A 134 8.30 2.75 -12.96
N ASP A 135 8.20 4.06 -13.17
CA ASP A 135 7.76 5.04 -12.16
C ASP A 135 6.25 5.05 -11.88
N GLY A 136 5.45 4.39 -12.72
CA GLY A 136 4.02 4.38 -12.50
C GLY A 136 3.23 3.64 -13.56
N LEU A 137 1.99 3.34 -13.21
CA LEU A 137 1.03 2.67 -14.05
C LEU A 137 -0.18 3.58 -14.28
N GLU A 138 -0.24 4.18 -15.47
CA GLU A 138 -1.30 5.07 -15.90
C GLU A 138 -2.50 4.28 -16.43
N GLU A 139 -3.56 4.96 -16.85
CA GLU A 139 -4.78 4.32 -17.36
C GLU A 139 -4.51 3.39 -18.54
N ASN A 140 -3.74 3.86 -19.54
CA ASN A 140 -3.53 3.16 -20.81
C ASN A 140 -2.06 2.81 -21.10
N ASN A 141 -1.13 3.24 -20.25
CA ASN A 141 0.31 3.08 -20.47
C ASN A 141 1.08 2.97 -19.15
N ILE A 142 2.31 2.46 -19.25
CA ILE A 142 3.30 2.57 -18.16
C ILE A 142 4.03 3.90 -18.32
N ASN A 143 4.38 4.53 -17.20
CA ASN A 143 5.37 5.60 -17.20
C ASN A 143 6.77 4.99 -17.34
N LEU A 144 7.38 5.14 -18.52
CA LEU A 144 8.63 4.49 -18.88
C LEU A 144 9.87 5.03 -18.15
N ASN A 145 9.74 6.10 -17.36
CA ASN A 145 10.82 6.58 -16.51
C ASN A 145 11.21 5.51 -15.49
N GLN A 146 12.49 5.44 -15.17
CA GLN A 146 13.07 4.47 -14.22
C GLN A 146 13.89 5.21 -13.17
N GLY A 147 13.20 6.00 -12.34
CA GLY A 147 13.81 6.75 -11.25
C GLY A 147 14.44 5.84 -10.19
N ALA A 148 15.40 6.40 -9.45
CA ALA A 148 16.05 5.68 -8.36
C ALA A 148 15.05 5.27 -7.26
N GLU A 149 14.04 6.10 -6.99
CA GLU A 149 12.95 5.81 -6.03
C GLU A 149 12.25 4.50 -6.38
N SER A 150 11.74 4.37 -7.61
CA SER A 150 11.01 3.18 -8.07
C SER A 150 11.83 1.90 -7.97
N ALA A 151 13.13 1.98 -8.30
CA ALA A 151 14.04 0.85 -8.15
C ALA A 151 14.23 0.46 -6.68
N VAL A 152 14.42 1.44 -5.79
CA VAL A 152 14.55 1.21 -4.34
C VAL A 152 13.25 0.65 -3.76
N CYS A 153 12.09 1.16 -4.16
CA CYS A 153 10.77 0.65 -3.75
C CYS A 153 10.62 -0.83 -4.08
N TYR A 154 10.94 -1.24 -5.31
CA TYR A 154 10.92 -2.65 -5.69
C TYR A 154 11.88 -3.49 -4.84
N LEU A 155 13.13 -3.04 -4.67
CA LEU A 155 14.13 -3.79 -3.91
C LEU A 155 13.73 -3.97 -2.45
N MET A 156 13.20 -2.92 -1.82
CA MET A 156 12.66 -2.99 -0.46
C MET A 156 11.51 -4.00 -0.38
N ALA A 157 10.52 -3.89 -1.28
CA ALA A 157 9.41 -4.82 -1.33
C ALA A 157 9.88 -6.27 -1.53
N ARG A 158 10.86 -6.50 -2.42
CA ARG A 158 11.42 -7.83 -2.70
C ARG A 158 12.13 -8.41 -1.48
N LEU A 159 12.93 -7.63 -0.75
CA LEU A 159 13.62 -8.09 0.46
C LEU A 159 12.63 -8.48 1.57
N THR A 160 11.47 -7.84 1.63
CA THR A 160 10.42 -8.13 2.61
C THR A 160 9.60 -9.40 2.29
N MET A 161 9.77 -9.96 1.10
CA MET A 161 9.13 -11.23 0.71
C MET A 161 9.93 -12.47 1.13
N ASP A 162 11.19 -12.32 1.54
CA ASP A 162 12.07 -13.40 2.03
C ASP A 162 11.89 -13.64 3.54
#